data_AF-A0A2G9N936-F1
#
_entry.id   AF-A0A2G9N936-F1
#
_cell.length_a   1.000
_cell.length_b   1.000
_cell.length_c   1.000
_cell.angle_alpha   90.00
_cell.angle_beta   90.00
_cell.angle_gamma   90.00
#
_symmetry.space_group_name_H-M   'P 1'
#
loop_
_entity.id
_entity.type
_entity.pdbx_description
1 polymer ?
#
loop_
_entity_poly.entity_id
_entity_poly.type
_entity_poly.pdbx_seq_one_letter_code
_entity_poly.pdbx_strand_id
1 'polypeptide(L)'
;MKYAHLADLHLGSWRDEKMRTLSTKAFLMAINECQKENVDFILFAGDLFNTSLPALDTLKIVTKKLKELHDRNIPLYVIPGSHDFSPSGKTMIDVLENAGILKNVFKGEVIDKTLHLEFTTDPKTGAKITGVLGRRGMLDRNYYENLCLDQQEGYKIFMFHTSVTELMPIDLELIESQPLSAFPKGCHYYAGGHIHHPNLIETEDYVASYTGSLFPVNFQELQKYGKGGYYIITYENNHQNIKWEALEPMKHQGLSLNCATKSPEKITCEILSHFNNQDLNETVITIKLKGKIQNGNVSDINFKHIFEQLYNQGAYFIMKNTNKLQSENFQEMIISNTNPEFVEEEIIKEHLQQQDLFDKDKEFELTKQLISALNTFKKEGEKISDYNKRVIEEIKKSM
;
A
#
# COMPACT_ATOMS: atom_id res chain seq x y z
N MET A 1 -12.02 -22.61 19.41
CA MET A 1 -10.93 -22.29 18.45
C MET A 1 -10.80 -20.78 18.39
N LYS A 2 -9.58 -20.25 18.40
CA LYS A 2 -9.29 -18.81 18.28
C LYS A 2 -8.21 -18.60 17.22
N TYR A 3 -8.40 -17.71 16.27
CA TYR A 3 -7.41 -17.42 15.23
C TYR A 3 -7.38 -15.94 14.87
N ALA A 4 -6.27 -15.51 14.26
CA ALA A 4 -6.11 -14.14 13.78
C ALA A 4 -6.22 -14.06 12.25
N HIS A 5 -6.89 -13.04 11.75
CA HIS A 5 -6.98 -12.70 10.33
C HIS A 5 -6.28 -11.36 10.11
N LEU A 6 -5.19 -11.39 9.34
CA LEU A 6 -4.37 -10.25 8.94
C LEU A 6 -4.28 -10.21 7.41
N ALA A 7 -4.20 -9.02 6.82
CA ALA A 7 -3.98 -8.82 5.39
C ALA A 7 -3.30 -7.46 5.13
N ASP A 8 -2.81 -7.26 3.89
CA ASP A 8 -2.35 -5.95 3.40
C ASP A 8 -1.25 -5.34 4.27
N LEU A 9 -0.28 -6.18 4.67
CA LEU A 9 0.84 -5.78 5.52
C LEU A 9 1.80 -4.84 4.78
N HIS A 10 1.99 -5.08 3.47
CA HIS A 10 2.88 -4.31 2.59
C HIS A 10 4.24 -4.00 3.21
N LEU A 11 4.85 -4.99 3.86
CA LEU A 11 6.12 -4.79 4.55
C LEU A 11 7.19 -4.29 3.57
N GLY A 12 7.76 -3.12 3.87
CA GLY A 12 8.73 -2.42 3.02
C GLY A 12 8.15 -1.39 2.04
N SER A 13 6.86 -1.04 2.12
CA SER A 13 6.21 -0.06 1.24
C SER A 13 6.72 1.37 1.39
N TRP A 14 7.08 1.77 2.62
CA TRP A 14 7.55 3.12 2.91
C TRP A 14 8.99 3.35 2.43
N ARG A 15 9.17 4.41 1.63
CA ARG A 15 10.50 4.90 1.20
C ARG A 15 11.30 5.44 2.37
N ASP A 16 10.67 6.24 3.22
CA ASP A 16 11.27 6.81 4.42
C ASP A 16 11.54 5.71 5.48
N GLU A 17 12.72 5.76 6.09
CA GLU A 17 13.17 4.74 7.05
C GLU A 17 12.37 4.74 8.36
N LYS A 18 12.01 5.92 8.87
CA LYS A 18 11.19 6.04 10.09
C LYS A 18 9.82 5.42 9.87
N MET A 19 9.18 5.73 8.75
CA MET A 19 7.87 5.17 8.41
C MET A 19 7.93 3.66 8.14
N ARG A 20 8.98 3.18 7.47
CA ARG A 20 9.22 1.75 7.27
C ARG A 20 9.42 1.01 8.60
N THR A 21 10.08 1.65 9.56
CA THR A 21 10.25 1.14 10.93
C THR A 21 8.91 1.06 11.65
N LEU A 22 8.03 2.06 11.51
CA LEU A 22 6.69 2.03 12.09
C LEU A 22 5.81 0.93 11.50
N SER A 23 5.82 0.75 10.18
CA SER A 23 5.14 -0.37 9.52
C SER A 23 5.63 -1.72 10.04
N THR A 24 6.95 -1.88 10.18
CA THR A 24 7.55 -3.09 10.77
C THR A 24 7.16 -3.28 12.24
N LYS A 25 7.12 -2.19 13.02
CA LYS A 25 6.68 -2.19 14.42
C LYS A 25 5.22 -2.64 14.54
N ALA A 26 4.34 -2.17 13.66
CA ALA A 26 2.92 -2.58 13.63
C ALA A 26 2.78 -4.09 13.42
N PHE A 27 3.54 -4.66 12.47
CA PHE A 27 3.60 -6.11 12.28
C PHE A 27 4.09 -6.84 13.53
N LEU A 28 5.20 -6.41 14.13
CA LEU A 28 5.71 -7.05 15.35
C LEU A 28 4.71 -6.96 16.51
N MET A 29 4.02 -5.83 16.67
CA MET A 29 2.96 -5.64 17.67
C MET A 29 1.81 -6.63 17.44
N ALA A 30 1.26 -6.68 16.22
CA ALA A 30 0.17 -7.58 15.85
C ALA A 30 0.51 -9.04 16.19
N ILE A 31 1.69 -9.50 15.78
CA ILE A 31 2.14 -10.86 16.05
C ILE A 31 2.33 -11.12 17.55
N ASN A 32 2.89 -10.17 18.29
CA ASN A 32 3.07 -10.33 19.73
C ASN A 32 1.72 -10.37 20.47
N GLU A 33 0.73 -9.57 20.05
CA GLU A 33 -0.62 -9.63 20.61
C GLU A 33 -1.31 -10.95 20.25
N CYS A 34 -1.18 -11.44 19.02
CA CYS A 34 -1.68 -12.78 18.65
C CYS A 34 -1.08 -13.89 19.54
N GLN A 35 0.22 -13.80 19.87
CA GLN A 35 0.87 -14.73 20.79
C GLN A 35 0.30 -14.62 22.21
N LYS A 36 0.08 -13.41 22.72
CA LYS A 36 -0.51 -13.19 24.07
C LYS A 36 -1.95 -13.71 24.15
N GLU A 37 -2.71 -13.55 23.07
CA GLU A 37 -4.08 -14.05 22.92
C GLU A 37 -4.16 -15.58 22.79
N ASN A 38 -3.02 -16.27 22.66
CA ASN A 38 -2.90 -17.70 22.46
C ASN A 38 -3.72 -18.21 21.26
N VAL A 39 -3.60 -17.52 20.12
CA VAL A 39 -4.26 -17.96 18.89
C VAL A 39 -3.78 -19.35 18.47
N ASP A 40 -4.69 -20.15 17.93
CA ASP A 40 -4.44 -21.47 17.39
C ASP A 40 -3.65 -21.42 16.09
N PHE A 41 -3.93 -20.43 15.23
CA PHE A 41 -3.22 -20.15 13.97
C PHE A 41 -3.42 -18.71 13.52
N ILE A 42 -2.67 -18.29 12.50
CA ILE A 42 -2.75 -16.95 11.89
C ILE A 42 -2.97 -17.09 10.37
N LEU A 43 -3.90 -16.30 9.84
CA LEU A 43 -4.16 -16.15 8.42
C LEU A 43 -3.53 -14.85 7.89
N PHE A 44 -2.82 -14.95 6.78
CA PHE A 44 -2.35 -13.83 5.96
C PHE A 44 -3.11 -13.81 4.63
N ALA A 45 -4.16 -13.00 4.51
CA ALA A 45 -4.99 -12.92 3.31
C ALA A 45 -4.38 -12.02 2.22
N GLY A 46 -3.10 -12.26 1.91
CA GLY A 46 -2.35 -11.58 0.85
C GLY A 46 -1.67 -10.28 1.26
N ASP A 47 -0.83 -9.82 0.33
CA ASP A 47 0.07 -8.66 0.42
C ASP A 47 0.87 -8.60 1.74
N LEU A 48 1.50 -9.74 2.08
CA LEU A 48 2.45 -9.83 3.19
C LEU A 48 3.64 -8.88 2.96
N PHE A 49 4.14 -8.83 1.72
CA PHE A 49 5.21 -7.94 1.30
C PHE A 49 4.72 -6.92 0.28
N ASN A 50 5.41 -5.78 0.20
CA ASN A 50 5.10 -4.76 -0.81
C ASN A 50 5.49 -5.21 -2.25
N THR A 51 6.35 -6.21 -2.39
CA THR A 51 6.79 -6.76 -3.68
C THR A 51 7.12 -8.23 -3.51
N SER A 52 6.97 -9.02 -4.57
CA SER A 52 7.30 -10.46 -4.58
C SER A 52 8.73 -10.80 -4.16
N LEU A 53 9.68 -9.87 -4.35
CA LEU A 53 11.07 -9.96 -3.87
C LEU A 53 11.41 -8.73 -3.01
N PRO A 54 11.04 -8.72 -1.72
CA PRO A 54 11.28 -7.58 -0.83
C PRO A 54 12.78 -7.42 -0.47
N ALA A 55 13.13 -6.24 0.06
CA ALA A 55 14.50 -5.94 0.48
C ALA A 55 15.00 -6.86 1.60
N LEU A 56 16.31 -7.15 1.60
CA LEU A 56 16.94 -8.07 2.55
C LEU A 56 16.74 -7.67 4.02
N ASP A 57 16.74 -6.37 4.32
CA ASP A 57 16.55 -5.88 5.70
C ASP A 57 15.12 -6.19 6.20
N THR A 58 14.12 -5.97 5.36
CA THR A 58 12.72 -6.34 5.66
C THR A 58 12.61 -7.85 5.84
N LEU A 59 13.20 -8.64 4.93
CA LEU A 59 13.20 -10.09 5.01
C LEU A 59 13.80 -10.60 6.31
N LYS A 60 14.95 -10.08 6.71
CA LYS A 60 15.65 -10.50 7.93
C LYS A 60 14.78 -10.37 9.17
N ILE A 61 14.05 -9.27 9.30
CA ILE A 61 13.18 -9.01 10.46
C ILE A 61 11.94 -9.90 10.41
N VAL A 62 11.29 -9.98 9.25
CA VAL A 62 10.03 -10.71 9.07
C VAL A 62 10.26 -12.21 9.21
N THR A 63 11.23 -12.78 8.50
CA THR A 63 11.58 -14.21 8.57
C THR A 63 11.92 -14.65 9.98
N LYS A 64 12.70 -13.84 10.73
CA LYS A 64 12.98 -14.10 12.15
C LYS A 64 11.68 -14.22 12.95
N LYS A 65 10.76 -13.28 12.77
CA LYS A 65 9.50 -13.28 13.55
C LYS A 65 8.57 -14.43 13.15
N LEU A 66 8.48 -14.76 11.87
CA LEU A 66 7.70 -15.91 11.42
C LEU A 66 8.30 -17.24 11.93
N LYS A 67 9.63 -17.35 11.95
CA LYS A 67 10.32 -18.52 12.53
C LYS A 67 10.04 -18.66 14.04
N GLU A 68 10.00 -17.55 14.79
CA GLU A 68 9.61 -17.57 16.21
C GLU A 68 8.18 -18.12 16.42
N LEU A 69 7.23 -17.83 15.52
CA LEU A 69 5.88 -18.39 15.58
C LEU A 69 5.86 -19.88 15.26
N HIS A 70 6.56 -20.27 14.19
CA HIS A 70 6.72 -21.66 13.79
C HIS A 70 7.31 -22.50 14.94
N ASP A 71 8.35 -22.01 15.61
CA ASP A 71 9.01 -22.73 16.72
C ASP A 71 8.14 -22.86 17.97
N ARG A 72 7.08 -22.06 18.06
CA ARG A 72 6.03 -22.16 19.10
C ARG A 72 4.83 -22.98 18.65
N ASN A 73 4.90 -23.64 17.49
CA ASN A 73 3.82 -24.41 16.88
C ASN A 73 2.55 -23.60 16.65
N ILE A 74 2.68 -22.33 16.23
CA ILE A 74 1.55 -21.52 15.75
C ILE A 74 1.57 -21.58 14.22
N PRO A 75 0.68 -22.35 13.56
CA PRO A 75 0.63 -22.46 12.11
C PRO A 75 0.28 -21.14 11.45
N LEU A 76 0.89 -20.90 10.29
CA LEU A 76 0.72 -19.70 9.48
C LEU A 76 0.18 -20.12 8.11
N TYR A 77 -1.00 -19.62 7.75
CA TYR A 77 -1.65 -19.89 6.47
C TYR A 77 -1.69 -18.62 5.64
N VAL A 78 -1.38 -18.71 4.36
CA VAL A 78 -1.29 -17.55 3.47
C VAL A 78 -1.93 -17.84 2.11
N ILE A 79 -2.48 -16.81 1.49
CA ILE A 79 -2.66 -16.76 0.03
C ILE A 79 -1.78 -15.61 -0.50
N PRO A 80 -1.16 -15.73 -1.69
CA PRO A 80 -0.45 -14.60 -2.29
C PRO A 80 -1.43 -13.48 -2.65
N GLY A 81 -1.08 -12.24 -2.31
CA GLY A 81 -1.79 -11.07 -2.82
C GLY A 81 -1.19 -10.56 -4.14
N SER A 82 -1.75 -9.45 -4.63
CA SER A 82 -1.37 -8.87 -5.91
C SER A 82 0.07 -8.33 -5.97
N HIS A 83 0.66 -7.99 -4.82
CA HIS A 83 2.04 -7.55 -4.66
C HIS A 83 3.01 -8.70 -4.41
N ASP A 84 2.55 -9.77 -3.75
CA ASP A 84 3.35 -10.98 -3.50
C ASP A 84 3.50 -11.85 -4.76
N PHE A 85 2.59 -11.70 -5.73
CA PHE A 85 2.56 -12.48 -6.95
C PHE A 85 3.68 -12.12 -7.95
N SER A 86 4.20 -13.14 -8.65
CA SER A 86 5.15 -13.00 -9.75
C SER A 86 4.82 -14.00 -10.86
N PRO A 87 4.67 -13.57 -12.13
CA PRO A 87 4.43 -14.49 -13.25
C PRO A 87 5.53 -15.55 -13.44
N SER A 88 6.73 -15.26 -12.97
CA SER A 88 7.87 -16.19 -13.03
C SER A 88 7.82 -17.29 -11.96
N GLY A 89 6.84 -17.24 -11.04
CA GLY A 89 6.76 -18.11 -9.86
C GLY A 89 7.74 -17.75 -8.74
N LYS A 90 8.75 -16.94 -9.02
CA LYS A 90 9.76 -16.50 -8.04
C LYS A 90 9.16 -15.49 -7.08
N THR A 91 8.77 -15.97 -5.91
CA THR A 91 8.19 -15.14 -4.84
C THR A 91 8.82 -15.49 -3.50
N MET A 92 8.82 -14.54 -2.57
CA MET A 92 9.25 -14.83 -1.20
C MET A 92 8.30 -15.78 -0.49
N ILE A 93 7.00 -15.76 -0.82
CA ILE A 93 6.01 -16.69 -0.25
C ILE A 93 6.40 -18.14 -0.54
N ASP A 94 6.78 -18.44 -1.79
CA ASP A 94 7.26 -19.76 -2.20
C ASP A 94 8.53 -20.18 -1.43
N VAL A 95 9.48 -19.26 -1.23
CA VAL A 95 10.69 -19.52 -0.43
C VAL A 95 10.34 -19.85 1.02
N LEU A 96 9.41 -19.09 1.63
CA LEU A 96 8.98 -19.30 3.01
C LEU A 96 8.18 -20.59 3.19
N GLU A 97 7.37 -20.97 2.19
CA GLU A 97 6.64 -22.25 2.17
C GLU A 97 7.60 -23.43 2.07
N ASN A 98 8.56 -23.40 1.14
CA ASN A 98 9.56 -24.47 0.99
C ASN A 98 10.50 -24.57 2.21
N ALA A 99 10.68 -23.47 2.95
CA ALA A 99 11.39 -23.47 4.24
C ALA A 99 10.54 -24.02 5.41
N GLY A 100 9.26 -24.33 5.18
CA GLY A 100 8.32 -24.82 6.19
C GLY A 100 7.82 -23.76 7.18
N ILE A 101 8.06 -22.46 6.92
CA ILE A 101 7.72 -21.38 7.85
C ILE A 101 6.22 -21.06 7.81
N LEU A 102 5.61 -21.10 6.63
CA LEU A 102 4.19 -20.88 6.40
C LEU A 102 3.67 -21.88 5.37
N LYS A 103 2.34 -21.95 5.21
CA LYS A 103 1.69 -22.84 4.24
C LYS A 103 0.78 -22.03 3.33
N ASN A 104 1.03 -22.10 2.03
CA ASN A 104 0.13 -21.51 1.04
C ASN A 104 -1.13 -22.38 0.94
N VAL A 105 -2.31 -21.78 1.10
CA VAL A 105 -3.59 -22.50 1.04
C VAL A 105 -4.31 -22.36 -0.29
N PHE A 106 -3.76 -21.58 -1.24
CA PHE A 106 -4.18 -21.64 -2.63
C PHE A 106 -3.61 -22.92 -3.26
N LYS A 107 -4.36 -24.02 -3.15
CA LYS A 107 -4.01 -25.34 -3.70
C LYS A 107 -5.17 -25.83 -4.54
N GLY A 108 -4.91 -26.10 -5.81
CA GLY A 108 -5.94 -26.53 -6.73
C GLY A 108 -5.46 -26.56 -8.17
N GLU A 109 -6.32 -27.07 -9.03
CA GLU A 109 -6.08 -27.18 -10.46
C GLU A 109 -7.29 -26.72 -11.28
N VAL A 110 -7.02 -26.26 -12.50
CA VAL A 110 -8.08 -25.84 -13.42
C VAL A 110 -8.41 -27.00 -14.35
N ILE A 111 -9.61 -27.57 -14.20
CA ILE A 111 -10.15 -28.63 -15.04
C ILE A 111 -11.36 -28.06 -15.78
N ASP A 112 -11.36 -28.15 -17.12
CA ASP A 112 -12.46 -27.64 -17.95
C ASP A 112 -12.89 -26.20 -17.62
N LYS A 113 -11.91 -25.31 -17.40
CA LYS A 113 -12.07 -23.89 -16.99
C LYS A 113 -12.63 -23.66 -15.59
N THR A 114 -12.87 -24.71 -14.81
CA THR A 114 -13.28 -24.63 -13.41
C THR A 114 -12.06 -24.83 -12.51
N LEU A 115 -11.84 -23.92 -11.57
CA LEU A 115 -10.83 -24.07 -10.53
C LEU A 115 -11.37 -24.98 -9.43
N HIS A 116 -10.74 -26.15 -9.26
CA HIS A 116 -11.01 -27.08 -8.17
C HIS A 116 -10.01 -26.82 -7.06
N LEU A 117 -10.48 -26.33 -5.91
CA LEU A 117 -9.63 -26.06 -4.76
C LEU A 117 -9.68 -27.19 -3.73
N GLU A 118 -8.51 -27.49 -3.19
CA GLU A 118 -8.32 -28.40 -2.07
C GLU A 118 -8.31 -27.64 -0.75
N PHE A 119 -8.80 -28.30 0.31
CA PHE A 119 -8.70 -27.77 1.67
C PHE A 119 -7.39 -28.20 2.34
N THR A 120 -6.68 -27.21 2.89
CA THR A 120 -5.66 -27.44 3.91
C THR A 120 -6.35 -27.60 5.27
N THR A 121 -6.10 -28.71 5.96
CA THR A 121 -6.64 -28.93 7.32
C THR A 121 -5.61 -28.50 8.36
N ASP A 122 -6.04 -27.67 9.30
CA ASP A 122 -5.24 -27.34 10.49
C ASP A 122 -5.20 -28.53 11.45
N PRO A 123 -4.00 -29.03 11.83
CA PRO A 123 -3.87 -30.27 12.59
C PRO A 123 -4.37 -30.15 14.03
N LYS A 124 -4.37 -28.96 14.62
CA LYS A 124 -4.75 -28.75 16.02
C LYS A 124 -6.26 -28.61 16.18
N THR A 125 -6.88 -27.85 15.27
CA THR A 125 -8.29 -27.43 15.38
C THR A 125 -9.22 -28.19 14.44
N GLY A 126 -8.68 -28.84 13.39
CA GLY A 126 -9.46 -29.46 12.33
C GLY A 126 -10.07 -28.48 11.33
N ALA A 127 -9.80 -27.16 11.46
CA ALA A 127 -10.30 -26.15 10.55
C ALA A 127 -9.84 -26.41 9.12
N LYS A 128 -10.74 -26.20 8.16
CA LYS A 128 -10.52 -26.40 6.73
C LYS A 128 -10.30 -25.04 6.08
N ILE A 129 -9.12 -24.82 5.53
CA ILE A 129 -8.68 -23.53 5.01
C ILE A 129 -8.33 -23.69 3.54
N THR A 130 -8.93 -22.87 2.69
CA THR A 130 -8.59 -22.74 1.28
C THR A 130 -8.75 -21.29 0.85
N GLY A 131 -8.44 -20.95 -0.39
CA GLY A 131 -8.65 -19.61 -0.89
C GLY A 131 -8.15 -19.41 -2.30
N VAL A 132 -8.27 -18.18 -2.81
CA VAL A 132 -7.81 -17.79 -4.15
C VAL A 132 -6.82 -16.64 -4.01
N LEU A 133 -5.71 -16.70 -4.77
CA LEU A 133 -4.71 -15.64 -4.80
C LEU A 133 -5.25 -14.32 -5.39
N GLY A 134 -4.60 -13.21 -5.08
CA GLY A 134 -4.89 -11.92 -5.70
C GLY A 134 -3.97 -11.62 -6.88
N ARG A 135 -4.51 -11.08 -7.98
CA ARG A 135 -3.72 -10.58 -9.11
C ARG A 135 -4.14 -9.15 -9.44
N ARG A 136 -3.18 -8.36 -9.93
CA ARG A 136 -3.44 -6.97 -10.33
C ARG A 136 -4.49 -6.92 -11.43
N GLY A 137 -5.44 -5.98 -11.30
CA GLY A 137 -6.49 -5.75 -12.30
C GLY A 137 -7.49 -6.91 -12.40
N MET A 138 -7.74 -7.62 -11.30
CA MET A 138 -8.72 -8.71 -11.22
C MET A 138 -8.51 -9.82 -12.27
N LEU A 139 -7.25 -10.09 -12.65
CA LEU A 139 -6.91 -11.17 -13.58
C LEU A 139 -7.24 -12.58 -13.03
N ASP A 140 -7.59 -12.64 -11.75
CA ASP A 140 -8.08 -13.79 -10.99
C ASP A 140 -9.63 -13.91 -10.96
N ARG A 141 -10.38 -12.93 -11.48
CA ARG A 141 -11.87 -12.91 -11.44
C ARG A 141 -12.51 -14.21 -11.92
N ASN A 142 -12.01 -14.76 -13.03
CA ASN A 142 -12.52 -16.01 -13.60
C ASN A 142 -12.43 -17.21 -12.64
N TYR A 143 -11.50 -17.18 -11.68
CA TYR A 143 -11.39 -18.22 -10.65
C TYR A 143 -12.56 -18.20 -9.69
N TYR A 144 -13.07 -17.03 -9.33
CA TYR A 144 -14.24 -16.90 -8.47
C TYR A 144 -15.51 -17.32 -9.22
N GLU A 145 -15.66 -16.83 -10.46
CA GLU A 145 -16.84 -17.16 -11.30
C GLU A 145 -16.95 -18.66 -11.62
N ASN A 146 -15.82 -19.37 -11.74
CA ASN A 146 -15.78 -20.79 -12.06
C ASN A 146 -15.01 -21.57 -10.98
N LEU A 147 -15.52 -21.53 -9.75
CA LEU A 147 -14.92 -22.24 -8.62
C LEU A 147 -15.73 -23.47 -8.21
N CYS A 148 -15.02 -24.56 -7.93
CA CYS A 148 -15.57 -25.71 -7.22
C CYS A 148 -14.78 -25.94 -5.92
N LEU A 149 -15.51 -26.09 -4.81
CA LEU A 149 -14.97 -26.53 -3.52
C LEU A 149 -15.48 -27.93 -3.22
N ASP A 150 -14.58 -28.81 -2.80
CA ASP A 150 -14.96 -30.12 -2.27
C ASP A 150 -15.85 -29.98 -1.03
N GLN A 151 -16.92 -30.79 -0.97
CA GLN A 151 -17.78 -30.82 0.22
C GLN A 151 -17.05 -31.52 1.37
N GLN A 152 -16.65 -30.75 2.37
CA GLN A 152 -16.09 -31.25 3.62
C GLN A 152 -16.89 -30.77 4.83
N GLU A 153 -17.03 -31.65 5.82
CA GLU A 153 -17.57 -31.31 7.13
C GLU A 153 -16.58 -30.50 7.97
N GLY A 154 -17.10 -29.77 8.95
CA GLY A 154 -16.34 -28.97 9.89
C GLY A 154 -16.28 -27.47 9.56
N TYR A 155 -15.52 -26.74 10.38
CA TYR A 155 -15.38 -25.30 10.26
C TYR A 155 -14.50 -24.94 9.05
N LYS A 156 -15.07 -24.20 8.10
CA LYS A 156 -14.47 -23.87 6.80
C LYS A 156 -14.17 -22.37 6.69
N ILE A 157 -12.96 -22.05 6.24
CA ILE A 157 -12.48 -20.69 6.00
C ILE A 157 -12.09 -20.57 4.53
N PHE A 158 -12.59 -19.54 3.86
CA PHE A 158 -12.22 -19.18 2.50
C PHE A 158 -11.44 -17.87 2.49
N MET A 159 -10.19 -17.89 2.05
CA MET A 159 -9.33 -16.72 1.95
C MET A 159 -9.42 -16.11 0.55
N PHE A 160 -9.42 -14.78 0.45
CA PHE A 160 -9.45 -14.09 -0.84
C PHE A 160 -8.67 -12.77 -0.81
N HIS A 161 -8.22 -12.32 -1.98
CA HIS A 161 -7.50 -11.05 -2.10
C HIS A 161 -7.89 -10.35 -3.41
N THR A 162 -9.07 -9.74 -3.41
CA THR A 162 -9.69 -9.11 -4.58
C THR A 162 -10.73 -8.10 -4.10
N SER A 163 -11.26 -7.24 -4.98
CA SER A 163 -12.30 -6.26 -4.63
C SER A 163 -13.69 -6.89 -4.60
N VAL A 164 -14.43 -6.67 -3.51
CA VAL A 164 -15.78 -7.25 -3.29
C VAL A 164 -16.78 -6.14 -3.05
N THR A 165 -17.79 -6.05 -3.92
CA THR A 165 -18.73 -4.93 -4.01
C THR A 165 -19.37 -4.57 -2.67
N GLU A 166 -19.88 -5.57 -1.94
CA GLU A 166 -20.61 -5.39 -0.68
C GLU A 166 -19.73 -4.93 0.48
N LEU A 167 -18.41 -5.07 0.34
CA LEU A 167 -17.42 -4.69 1.35
C LEU A 167 -16.66 -3.40 0.99
N MET A 168 -16.94 -2.79 -0.16
CA MET A 168 -16.27 -1.56 -0.58
C MET A 168 -16.73 -0.36 0.26
N PRO A 169 -15.81 0.51 0.70
CA PRO A 169 -16.20 1.79 1.27
C PRO A 169 -16.75 2.71 0.16
N ILE A 170 -17.65 3.62 0.55
CA ILE A 170 -18.36 4.52 -0.38
C ILE A 170 -17.42 5.29 -1.31
N ASP A 171 -16.25 5.71 -0.81
CA ASP A 171 -15.29 6.49 -1.60
C ASP A 171 -14.48 5.66 -2.62
N LEU A 172 -14.66 4.34 -2.63
CA LEU A 172 -14.03 3.40 -3.55
C LEU A 172 -15.03 2.60 -4.40
N GLU A 173 -16.32 2.96 -4.42
CA GLU A 173 -17.37 2.26 -5.20
C GLU A 173 -17.12 2.23 -6.72
N LEU A 174 -16.28 3.12 -7.24
CA LEU A 174 -15.91 3.19 -8.66
C LEU A 174 -14.79 2.22 -9.05
N ILE A 175 -14.15 1.56 -8.09
CA ILE A 175 -13.15 0.53 -8.36
C ILE A 175 -13.86 -0.73 -8.86
N GLU A 176 -13.29 -1.37 -9.88
CA GLU A 176 -13.81 -2.65 -10.37
C GLU A 176 -13.85 -3.68 -9.23
N SER A 177 -15.00 -4.33 -9.08
CA SER A 177 -15.27 -5.31 -8.02
C SER A 177 -16.17 -6.42 -8.52
N GLN A 178 -16.24 -7.49 -7.73
CA GLN A 178 -17.13 -8.62 -7.96
C GLN A 178 -18.05 -8.85 -6.75
N PRO A 179 -19.28 -9.34 -6.94
CA PRO A 179 -20.20 -9.56 -5.83
C PRO A 179 -19.81 -10.78 -5.00
N LEU A 180 -20.18 -10.80 -3.72
CA LEU A 180 -20.05 -11.98 -2.85
C LEU A 180 -20.80 -13.19 -3.40
N SER A 181 -21.86 -13.00 -4.20
CA SER A 181 -22.59 -14.09 -4.84
C SER A 181 -21.74 -14.93 -5.81
N ALA A 182 -20.60 -14.40 -6.29
CA ALA A 182 -19.64 -15.16 -7.09
C ALA A 182 -18.73 -16.08 -6.24
N PHE A 183 -18.75 -15.96 -4.92
CA PHE A 183 -17.93 -16.75 -4.02
C PHE A 183 -18.59 -18.10 -3.72
N PRO A 184 -17.81 -19.13 -3.35
CA PRO A 184 -18.38 -20.41 -2.97
C PRO A 184 -19.19 -20.27 -1.68
N LYS A 185 -20.36 -20.89 -1.62
CA LYS A 185 -21.15 -20.95 -0.39
C LYS A 185 -20.66 -22.00 0.60
N GLY A 186 -21.11 -21.89 1.84
CA GLY A 186 -20.94 -22.94 2.86
C GLY A 186 -19.61 -22.86 3.62
N CYS A 187 -18.87 -21.75 3.51
CA CYS A 187 -17.79 -21.44 4.45
C CYS A 187 -18.34 -20.64 5.64
N HIS A 188 -17.74 -20.83 6.81
CA HIS A 188 -18.14 -20.15 8.05
C HIS A 188 -17.54 -18.73 8.13
N TYR A 189 -16.41 -18.51 7.47
CA TYR A 189 -15.75 -17.22 7.45
C TYR A 189 -15.01 -17.01 6.12
N TYR A 190 -15.13 -15.80 5.58
CA TYR A 190 -14.47 -15.37 4.35
C TYR A 190 -13.45 -14.28 4.71
N ALA A 191 -12.18 -14.66 4.69
CA ALA A 191 -11.04 -13.84 5.13
C ALA A 191 -10.43 -13.10 3.94
N GLY A 192 -10.77 -11.81 3.80
CA GLY A 192 -10.35 -10.94 2.71
C GLY A 192 -9.16 -10.04 3.03
N GLY A 193 -8.31 -9.85 2.03
CA GLY A 193 -7.40 -8.70 1.88
C GLY A 193 -7.64 -7.95 0.57
N HIS A 194 -6.80 -6.95 0.26
CA HIS A 194 -6.79 -6.03 -0.88
C HIS A 194 -7.30 -4.62 -0.54
N ILE A 195 -8.33 -4.51 0.28
CA ILE A 195 -8.91 -3.23 0.69
C ILE A 195 -8.35 -2.80 2.05
N HIS A 196 -7.61 -1.69 2.06
CA HIS A 196 -6.90 -1.19 3.25
C HIS A 196 -7.82 -0.51 4.29
N HIS A 197 -9.11 -0.83 4.27
CA HIS A 197 -10.09 -0.32 5.22
C HIS A 197 -10.81 -1.51 5.88
N PRO A 198 -10.91 -1.55 7.22
CA PRO A 198 -11.63 -2.61 7.88
C PRO A 198 -13.12 -2.55 7.54
N ASN A 199 -13.68 -3.69 7.16
CA ASN A 199 -15.11 -3.82 6.94
C ASN A 199 -15.54 -5.27 7.22
N LEU A 200 -16.76 -5.46 7.71
CA LEU A 200 -17.34 -6.76 8.04
C LEU A 200 -18.79 -6.76 7.58
N ILE A 201 -19.18 -7.82 6.85
CA ILE A 201 -20.55 -8.07 6.47
C ILE A 201 -20.99 -9.44 6.98
N GLU A 202 -22.20 -9.47 7.52
CA GLU A 202 -22.87 -10.67 8.02
C GLU A 202 -24.22 -10.80 7.32
N THR A 203 -24.35 -11.86 6.53
CA THR A 203 -25.57 -12.24 5.81
C THR A 203 -25.88 -13.71 6.12
N GLU A 204 -27.02 -14.21 5.65
CA GLU A 204 -27.37 -15.63 5.81
C GLU A 204 -26.33 -16.57 5.19
N ASP A 205 -25.74 -16.19 4.05
CA ASP A 205 -24.80 -17.02 3.28
C ASP A 205 -23.32 -16.72 3.60
N TYR A 206 -23.01 -15.50 4.04
CA TYR A 206 -21.64 -14.98 4.12
C TYR A 206 -21.37 -14.22 5.41
N VAL A 207 -20.23 -14.56 6.02
CA VAL A 207 -19.57 -13.75 7.04
C VAL A 207 -18.19 -13.38 6.50
N ALA A 208 -18.09 -12.21 5.88
CA ALA A 208 -16.92 -11.81 5.10
C ALA A 208 -16.34 -10.50 5.63
N SER A 209 -15.01 -10.35 5.59
CA SER A 209 -14.37 -9.13 6.08
C SER A 209 -13.08 -8.79 5.34
N TYR A 210 -12.77 -7.50 5.30
CA TYR A 210 -11.43 -6.97 5.08
C TYR A 210 -10.85 -6.49 6.41
N THR A 211 -9.59 -6.81 6.69
CA THR A 211 -8.93 -6.34 7.91
C THR A 211 -8.50 -4.88 7.83
N GLY A 212 -8.31 -4.38 6.62
CA GLY A 212 -7.43 -3.24 6.35
C GLY A 212 -5.95 -3.61 6.53
N SER A 213 -5.07 -2.62 6.36
CA SER A 213 -3.64 -2.79 6.61
C SER A 213 -3.32 -2.71 8.11
N LEU A 214 -2.23 -3.35 8.55
CA LEU A 214 -1.75 -3.21 9.94
C LEU A 214 -1.25 -1.80 10.26
N PHE A 215 -0.81 -1.09 9.23
CA PHE A 215 -0.39 0.29 9.29
C PHE A 215 -0.62 0.95 7.92
N PRO A 216 -1.13 2.19 7.87
CA PRO A 216 -1.34 2.91 6.62
C PRO A 216 -0.12 2.89 5.70
N VAL A 217 -0.30 2.58 4.42
CA VAL A 217 0.83 2.31 3.50
C VAL A 217 1.23 3.52 2.65
N ASN A 218 0.45 4.60 2.73
CA ASN A 218 0.70 5.85 2.03
C ASN A 218 0.19 7.06 2.82
N PHE A 219 0.48 8.27 2.32
CA PHE A 219 0.09 9.52 2.97
C PHE A 219 -1.44 9.66 3.09
N GLN A 220 -2.19 9.28 2.05
CA GLN A 220 -3.64 9.43 2.01
C GLN A 220 -4.32 8.57 3.08
N GLU A 221 -3.93 7.30 3.17
CA GLU A 221 -4.42 6.39 4.20
C GLU A 221 -4.00 6.84 5.59
N LEU A 222 -2.74 7.27 5.77
CA LEU A 222 -2.27 7.71 7.08
C LEU A 222 -3.06 8.93 7.53
N GLN A 223 -3.34 9.87 6.63
CA GLN A 223 -4.15 11.03 6.95
C GLN A 223 -5.63 10.68 7.20
N LYS A 224 -6.19 9.70 6.49
CA LYS A 224 -7.60 9.32 6.60
C LYS A 224 -7.87 8.46 7.84
N TYR A 225 -6.99 7.51 8.13
CA TYR A 225 -7.22 6.46 9.13
C TYR A 225 -6.34 6.61 10.37
N GLY A 226 -5.09 7.09 10.22
CA GLY A 226 -4.11 7.27 11.30
C GLY A 226 -3.58 5.97 11.92
N LYS A 227 -4.33 4.88 11.80
CA LYS A 227 -4.07 3.57 12.39
C LYS A 227 -4.51 2.43 11.49
N GLY A 228 -4.03 1.23 11.81
CA GLY A 228 -4.43 -0.02 11.15
C GLY A 228 -5.04 -1.00 12.15
N GLY A 229 -5.14 -2.27 11.77
CA GLY A 229 -5.64 -3.31 12.66
C GLY A 229 -5.80 -4.66 11.99
N TYR A 230 -6.41 -5.60 12.70
CA TYR A 230 -6.63 -6.98 12.27
C TYR A 230 -7.84 -7.57 13.02
N TYR A 231 -8.30 -8.76 12.62
CA TYR A 231 -9.39 -9.44 13.32
C TYR A 231 -8.88 -10.59 14.19
N ILE A 232 -9.45 -10.73 15.39
CA ILE A 232 -9.44 -11.97 16.17
C ILE A 232 -10.81 -12.62 16.04
N ILE A 233 -10.82 -13.90 15.67
CA ILE A 233 -12.03 -14.69 15.53
C ILE A 233 -11.99 -15.81 16.55
N THR A 234 -13.07 -15.94 17.31
CA THR A 234 -13.29 -17.06 18.25
C THR A 234 -14.52 -17.85 17.80
N TYR A 235 -14.35 -19.15 17.63
CA TYR A 235 -15.42 -20.09 17.32
C TYR A 235 -15.53 -21.16 18.41
N GLU A 236 -16.63 -21.13 19.16
CA GLU A 236 -16.91 -22.04 20.28
C GLU A 236 -18.42 -22.32 20.36
N ASN A 237 -18.81 -23.57 20.62
CA ASN A 237 -20.23 -23.97 20.74
C ASN A 237 -21.12 -23.54 19.56
N ASN A 238 -20.62 -23.67 18.34
CA ASN A 238 -21.27 -23.19 17.09
C ASN A 238 -21.56 -21.69 17.05
N HIS A 239 -20.92 -20.90 17.91
CA HIS A 239 -21.01 -19.45 17.91
C HIS A 239 -19.68 -18.84 17.47
N GLN A 240 -19.75 -17.89 16.55
CA GLN A 240 -18.62 -17.15 16.03
C GLN A 240 -18.66 -15.71 16.55
N ASN A 241 -17.58 -15.28 17.18
CA ASN A 241 -17.38 -13.89 17.58
C ASN A 241 -16.16 -13.32 16.84
N ILE A 242 -16.34 -12.14 16.25
CA ILE A 242 -15.38 -11.49 15.36
C ILE A 242 -15.10 -10.12 15.93
N LYS A 243 -13.86 -9.90 16.36
CA LYS A 243 -13.44 -8.63 17.00
C LYS A 243 -12.31 -8.00 16.21
N TRP A 244 -12.51 -6.76 15.78
CA TRP A 244 -11.44 -5.97 15.18
C TRP A 244 -10.57 -5.35 16.27
N GLU A 245 -9.26 -5.57 16.18
CA GLU A 245 -8.26 -5.04 17.09
C GLU A 245 -7.48 -3.91 16.39
N ALA A 246 -7.55 -2.71 16.96
CA ALA A 246 -6.83 -1.55 16.44
C ALA A 246 -5.32 -1.65 16.77
N LEU A 247 -4.48 -1.23 15.84
CA LEU A 247 -3.03 -1.12 16.01
C LEU A 247 -2.57 0.33 15.85
N GLU A 248 -2.01 0.85 16.92
CA GLU A 248 -1.49 2.22 17.00
C GLU A 248 0.00 2.16 17.39
N PRO A 249 0.91 1.85 16.45
CA PRO A 249 2.35 1.78 16.74
C PRO A 249 2.95 3.12 17.15
N MET A 250 2.26 4.21 16.80
CA MET A 250 2.62 5.59 17.10
C MET A 250 1.37 6.48 17.02
N LYS A 251 1.36 7.58 17.78
CA LYS A 251 0.31 8.60 17.65
C LYS A 251 0.36 9.23 16.25
N HIS A 252 -0.80 9.58 15.71
CA HIS A 252 -0.92 10.32 14.46
C HIS A 252 -1.79 11.57 14.65
N GLN A 253 -1.38 12.68 14.04
CA GLN A 253 -2.17 13.90 13.97
C GLN A 253 -2.15 14.47 12.54
N GLY A 254 -3.35 14.70 12.00
CA GLY A 254 -3.52 15.21 10.65
C GLY A 254 -4.10 16.63 10.62
N LEU A 255 -3.48 17.51 9.82
CA LEU A 255 -4.02 18.81 9.46
C LEU A 255 -4.36 18.82 7.96
N SER A 256 -5.59 19.22 7.62
CA SER A 256 -5.99 19.50 6.24
C SER A 256 -6.46 20.94 6.13
N LEU A 257 -5.73 21.76 5.37
CA LEU A 257 -5.98 23.20 5.25
C LEU A 257 -6.37 23.59 3.83
N ASN A 258 -7.50 24.28 3.68
CA ASN A 258 -7.78 25.04 2.47
C ASN A 258 -7.04 26.38 2.54
N CYS A 259 -6.16 26.60 1.58
CA CYS A 259 -5.28 27.75 1.48
C CYS A 259 -5.76 28.78 0.45
N ALA A 260 -6.98 28.60 -0.09
CA ALA A 260 -7.63 29.61 -0.91
C ALA A 260 -7.57 30.97 -0.22
N THR A 261 -7.10 31.98 -0.96
CA THR A 261 -7.00 33.39 -0.51
C THR A 261 -6.10 33.64 0.72
N LYS A 262 -5.17 32.73 1.02
CA LYS A 262 -4.20 32.89 2.12
C LYS A 262 -2.80 33.19 1.58
N SER A 263 -2.09 34.11 2.23
CA SER A 263 -0.67 34.31 1.99
C SER A 263 0.18 33.19 2.60
N PRO A 264 1.41 32.96 2.11
CA PRO A 264 2.33 31.98 2.67
C PRO A 264 2.60 32.14 4.18
N GLU A 265 2.69 33.39 4.66
CA GLU A 265 2.90 33.70 6.09
C GLU A 265 1.69 33.29 6.92
N LYS A 266 0.48 33.59 6.42
CA LYS A 266 -0.75 33.20 7.10
C LYS A 266 -0.89 31.69 7.19
N ILE A 267 -0.56 30.96 6.12
CA ILE A 267 -0.54 29.50 6.12
C ILE A 267 0.45 28.97 7.16
N THR A 268 1.66 29.56 7.22
CA THR A 268 2.68 29.18 8.20
C THR A 268 2.18 29.37 9.63
N CYS A 269 1.60 30.54 9.93
CA CYS A 269 1.03 30.84 11.25
C CYS A 269 -0.14 29.93 11.61
N GLU A 270 -1.03 29.61 10.68
CA GLU A 270 -2.16 28.71 10.92
C GLU A 270 -1.70 27.28 11.23
N ILE A 271 -0.70 26.76 10.51
CA ILE A 271 -0.13 25.43 10.77
C ILE A 271 0.48 25.39 12.17
N LEU A 272 1.32 26.37 12.53
CA LEU A 272 1.94 26.43 13.85
C LEU A 272 0.91 26.59 14.96
N SER A 273 -0.06 27.49 14.77
CA SER A 273 -1.12 27.74 15.78
C SER A 273 -1.98 26.51 16.03
N HIS A 274 -2.21 25.68 15.01
CA HIS A 274 -2.95 24.43 15.16
C HIS A 274 -2.26 23.47 16.14
N PHE A 275 -0.93 23.38 16.10
CA PHE A 275 -0.16 22.41 16.88
C PHE A 275 0.41 22.98 18.21
N ASN A 276 0.42 24.29 18.42
CA ASN A 276 1.11 24.96 19.53
C ASN A 276 0.69 24.53 20.96
N ASN A 277 -0.44 23.83 21.11
CA ASN A 277 -0.96 23.33 22.39
C ASN A 277 -1.27 21.83 22.37
N GLN A 278 -0.77 21.09 21.38
CA GLN A 278 -0.99 19.65 21.28
C GLN A 278 0.22 18.90 21.83
N ASP A 279 -0.01 17.75 22.45
CA ASP A 279 1.07 16.82 22.78
C ASP A 279 1.56 16.14 21.49
N LEU A 280 2.73 16.56 21.01
CA LEU A 280 3.36 16.02 19.79
C LEU A 280 4.42 14.96 20.11
N ASN A 281 4.63 14.62 21.38
CA ASN A 281 5.65 13.66 21.76
C ASN A 281 5.38 12.29 21.10
N GLU A 282 6.38 11.77 20.39
CA GLU A 282 6.29 10.53 19.60
C GLU A 282 5.08 10.50 18.66
N THR A 283 4.83 11.60 17.94
CA THR A 283 3.69 11.73 17.02
C THR A 283 4.12 11.85 15.57
N VAL A 284 3.46 11.12 14.67
CA VAL A 284 3.56 11.33 13.21
C VAL A 284 2.55 12.40 12.79
N ILE A 285 3.02 13.41 12.08
CA ILE A 285 2.19 14.54 11.64
C ILE A 285 2.02 14.50 10.12
N THR A 286 0.78 14.62 9.65
CA THR A 286 0.48 14.76 8.21
C THR A 286 -0.17 16.11 7.93
N ILE A 287 0.43 16.92 7.06
CA ILE A 287 -0.08 18.24 6.67
C ILE A 287 -0.50 18.20 5.20
N LYS A 288 -1.79 18.38 4.91
CA LYS A 288 -2.32 18.46 3.54
C LYS A 288 -2.82 19.86 3.26
N LEU A 289 -2.25 20.48 2.25
CA LEU A 289 -2.62 21.82 1.80
C LEU A 289 -3.27 21.72 0.42
N LYS A 290 -4.39 22.45 0.23
CA LYS A 290 -5.10 22.53 -1.06
C LYS A 290 -5.58 23.95 -1.33
N GLY A 291 -5.85 24.27 -2.59
CA GLY A 291 -6.41 25.57 -3.02
C GLY A 291 -5.37 26.48 -3.66
N LYS A 292 -5.78 27.71 -3.99
CA LYS A 292 -4.94 28.72 -4.64
C LYS A 292 -4.47 29.76 -3.62
N ILE A 293 -3.17 29.81 -3.35
CA ILE A 293 -2.59 30.79 -2.42
C ILE A 293 -2.60 32.19 -3.05
N GLN A 294 -2.62 33.22 -2.21
CA GLN A 294 -2.66 34.62 -2.62
C GLN A 294 -1.31 35.29 -2.37
N ASN A 295 -0.88 36.18 -3.27
CA ASN A 295 0.32 37.02 -3.12
C ASN A 295 1.60 36.21 -2.81
N GLY A 296 1.84 35.12 -3.53
CA GLY A 296 3.07 34.34 -3.35
C GLY A 296 3.06 32.98 -4.02
N ASN A 297 4.14 32.24 -3.80
CA ASN A 297 4.38 30.89 -4.29
C ASN A 297 4.36 29.85 -3.16
N VAL A 298 4.12 28.59 -3.53
CA VAL A 298 4.15 27.46 -2.57
C VAL A 298 5.51 27.33 -1.89
N SER A 299 6.60 27.72 -2.58
CA SER A 299 7.96 27.78 -2.06
C SER A 299 8.13 28.75 -0.89
N ASP A 300 7.27 29.75 -0.81
CA ASP A 300 7.38 30.84 0.18
C ASP A 300 6.79 30.43 1.53
N ILE A 301 6.07 29.30 1.58
CA ILE A 301 5.61 28.71 2.84
C ILE A 301 6.83 28.16 3.58
N ASN A 302 7.08 28.66 4.78
CA ASN A 302 8.28 28.33 5.55
C ASN A 302 8.18 26.95 6.23
N PHE A 303 8.18 25.89 5.43
CA PHE A 303 8.15 24.51 5.92
C PHE A 303 9.34 24.16 6.80
N LYS A 304 10.51 24.78 6.56
CA LYS A 304 11.68 24.60 7.42
C LYS A 304 11.37 25.03 8.85
N HIS A 305 10.86 26.24 9.03
CA HIS A 305 10.48 26.75 10.34
C HIS A 305 9.36 25.92 10.97
N ILE A 306 8.33 25.54 10.20
CA ILE A 306 7.26 24.67 10.68
C ILE A 306 7.84 23.36 11.21
N PHE A 307 8.70 22.71 10.45
CA PHE A 307 9.26 21.41 10.83
C PHE A 307 10.17 21.54 12.05
N GLU A 308 11.02 22.56 12.11
CA GLU A 308 11.86 22.84 13.29
C GLU A 308 11.02 23.00 14.57
N GLN A 309 9.94 23.78 14.53
CA GLN A 309 9.05 23.97 15.68
C GLN A 309 8.36 22.66 16.11
N LEU A 310 7.79 21.93 15.16
CA LEU A 310 7.08 20.67 15.46
C LEU A 310 8.03 19.57 15.95
N TYR A 311 9.24 19.47 15.41
CA TYR A 311 10.26 18.56 15.92
C TYR A 311 10.73 18.95 17.34
N ASN A 312 10.90 20.25 17.61
CA ASN A 312 11.23 20.74 18.96
C ASN A 312 10.13 20.44 19.99
N GLN A 313 8.88 20.31 19.54
CA GLN A 313 7.74 19.90 20.37
C GLN A 313 7.61 18.37 20.53
N GLY A 314 8.49 17.57 19.90
CA GLY A 314 8.57 16.12 20.09
C GLY A 314 8.01 15.27 18.94
N ALA A 315 7.64 15.87 17.80
CA ALA A 315 7.16 15.12 16.64
C ALA A 315 8.18 14.07 16.20
N TYR A 316 7.73 12.85 15.90
CA TYR A 316 8.62 11.79 15.43
C TYR A 316 8.96 11.93 13.95
N PHE A 317 7.94 12.23 13.13
CA PHE A 317 8.07 12.42 11.69
C PHE A 317 6.96 13.31 11.15
N ILE A 318 7.29 14.14 10.15
CA ILE A 318 6.35 15.10 9.58
C ILE A 318 6.31 14.89 8.06
N MET A 319 5.11 14.73 7.53
CA MET A 319 4.84 14.60 6.11
C MET A 319 3.99 15.77 5.64
N LYS A 320 4.28 16.25 4.43
CA LYS A 320 3.44 17.24 3.76
C LYS A 320 2.97 16.76 2.40
N ASN A 321 1.74 17.13 2.04
CA ASN A 321 1.19 17.00 0.70
C ASN A 321 0.68 18.36 0.23
N THR A 322 1.33 18.87 -0.82
CA THR A 322 1.01 20.16 -1.44
C THR A 322 0.59 19.99 -2.90
N ASN A 323 0.29 18.78 -3.35
CA ASN A 323 0.03 18.49 -4.78
C ASN A 323 -1.23 19.17 -5.32
N LYS A 324 -2.16 19.55 -4.41
CA LYS A 324 -3.40 20.27 -4.75
C LYS A 324 -3.31 21.77 -4.38
N LEU A 325 -2.12 22.28 -4.11
CA LEU A 325 -1.86 23.67 -3.78
C LEU A 325 -1.28 24.37 -5.01
N GLN A 326 -1.86 25.50 -5.41
CA GLN A 326 -1.47 26.25 -6.60
C GLN A 326 -1.07 27.69 -6.21
N SER A 327 -0.05 28.24 -6.86
CA SER A 327 0.34 29.64 -6.72
C SER A 327 -0.60 30.57 -7.49
N GLU A 328 -0.73 31.83 -7.07
CA GLU A 328 -1.54 32.81 -7.80
C GLU A 328 -1.03 33.03 -9.22
N ASN A 329 0.30 33.05 -9.35
CA ASN A 329 1.05 33.26 -10.59
C ASN A 329 1.12 32.03 -11.50
N PHE A 330 0.45 30.92 -11.14
CA PHE A 330 0.27 29.82 -12.08
C PHE A 330 -0.83 30.22 -13.07
N GLN A 331 -0.44 30.73 -14.24
CA GLN A 331 -1.30 30.68 -15.41
C GLN A 331 -1.51 29.20 -15.73
N GLU A 332 -2.72 28.69 -15.51
CA GLU A 332 -3.15 27.48 -16.21
C GLU A 332 -3.16 27.83 -17.70
N MET A 333 -2.19 27.33 -18.46
CA MET A 333 -2.39 27.18 -19.89
C MET A 333 -3.54 26.18 -20.05
N ILE A 334 -4.70 26.68 -20.46
CA ILE A 334 -5.68 25.85 -21.15
C ILE A 334 -4.99 25.40 -22.43
N ILE A 335 -4.34 24.24 -22.39
CA ILE A 335 -3.83 23.60 -23.60
C ILE A 335 -5.07 23.14 -24.36
N SER A 336 -5.58 24.02 -25.22
CA SER A 336 -6.53 23.66 -26.24
C SER A 336 -5.84 22.68 -27.17
N ASN A 337 -6.15 21.38 -27.02
CA ASN A 337 -5.86 20.29 -27.97
C ASN A 337 -4.79 20.59 -29.03
N THR A 338 -3.53 20.22 -28.78
CA THR A 338 -2.60 19.88 -29.86
C THR A 338 -1.36 19.15 -29.33
N ASN A 339 -0.94 18.13 -30.08
CA ASN A 339 0.29 17.33 -30.05
C ASN A 339 1.28 17.56 -28.87
N PRO A 340 1.63 16.54 -28.05
CA PRO A 340 2.60 16.64 -26.95
C PRO A 340 3.93 17.32 -27.30
N GLU A 341 4.42 17.15 -28.53
CA GLU A 341 5.65 17.78 -29.02
C GLU A 341 5.55 19.32 -29.08
N PHE A 342 4.37 19.87 -29.39
CA PHE A 342 4.14 21.32 -29.39
C PHE A 342 4.11 21.90 -27.98
N VAL A 343 3.58 21.14 -27.02
CA VAL A 343 3.53 21.55 -25.60
C VAL A 343 4.95 21.60 -25.03
N GLU A 344 5.77 20.62 -25.35
CA GLU A 344 7.16 20.56 -24.90
C GLU A 344 7.99 21.75 -25.43
N GLU A 345 7.85 22.07 -26.72
CA GLU A 345 8.56 23.22 -27.32
C GLU A 345 8.15 24.57 -26.72
N GLU A 346 6.86 24.78 -26.46
CA GLU A 346 6.38 26.03 -25.85
C GLU A 346 6.86 26.19 -24.41
N ILE A 347 6.89 25.11 -23.62
CA ILE A 347 7.43 25.12 -22.25
C ILE A 347 8.93 25.46 -22.27
N ILE A 348 9.70 24.86 -23.20
CA ILE A 348 11.13 25.16 -23.34
C ILE A 348 11.33 26.65 -23.66
N LYS A 349 10.58 27.21 -24.63
CA LYS A 349 10.69 28.63 -25.02
C LYS A 349 10.42 29.61 -23.88
N GLU A 350 9.50 29.28 -22.98
CA GLU A 350 9.14 30.11 -21.83
C GLU A 350 10.25 30.17 -20.77
N HIS A 351 11.10 29.13 -20.70
CA HIS A 351 12.15 28.99 -19.71
C HIS A 351 13.56 29.27 -20.26
N LEU A 352 13.67 29.76 -21.50
CA LEU A 352 14.94 30.20 -22.07
C LEU A 352 15.48 31.44 -21.35
N GLN A 353 16.79 31.59 -21.34
CA GLN A 353 17.53 32.73 -20.81
C GLN A 353 17.31 32.97 -19.31
N GLN A 354 16.95 31.93 -18.55
CA GLN A 354 16.99 31.99 -17.09
C GLN A 354 18.42 32.11 -16.54
N GLN A 355 19.43 31.78 -17.36
CA GLN A 355 20.85 32.05 -17.12
C GLN A 355 21.51 32.60 -18.40
N ASP A 356 22.28 33.70 -18.31
CA ASP A 356 22.95 34.38 -19.44
C ASP A 356 24.19 33.63 -19.99
N LEU A 357 24.09 32.30 -20.16
CA LEU A 357 25.22 31.46 -20.58
C LEU A 357 25.26 31.20 -22.10
N PHE A 358 24.12 31.24 -22.78
CA PHE A 358 23.99 30.94 -24.21
C PHE A 358 23.05 31.91 -24.91
N ASP A 359 23.17 31.98 -26.24
CA ASP A 359 22.18 32.67 -27.08
C ASP A 359 20.86 31.87 -27.11
N LYS A 360 19.74 32.57 -27.24
CA LYS A 360 18.38 32.04 -27.06
C LYS A 360 18.08 30.85 -27.98
N ASP A 361 18.47 30.95 -29.25
CA ASP A 361 18.26 29.89 -30.24
C ASP A 361 19.15 28.68 -29.94
N LYS A 362 20.36 28.92 -29.45
CA LYS A 362 21.30 27.85 -29.08
C LYS A 362 20.88 27.12 -27.80
N GLU A 363 20.35 27.85 -26.83
CA GLU A 363 19.80 27.29 -25.57
C GLU A 363 18.56 26.44 -25.84
N PHE A 364 17.68 26.89 -26.75
CA PHE A 364 16.50 26.16 -27.17
C PHE A 364 16.87 24.80 -27.81
N GLU A 365 17.76 24.81 -28.80
CA GLU A 365 18.19 23.59 -29.49
C GLU A 365 18.94 22.65 -28.54
N LEU A 366 19.82 23.18 -27.68
CA LEU A 366 20.54 22.38 -26.69
C LEU A 366 19.57 21.70 -25.72
N THR A 367 18.58 22.43 -25.21
CA THR A 367 17.59 21.91 -24.27
C THR A 367 16.77 20.78 -24.90
N LYS A 368 16.31 20.96 -26.14
CA LYS A 368 15.58 19.93 -26.88
C LYS A 368 16.41 18.66 -27.11
N GLN A 369 17.69 18.82 -27.46
CA GLN A 369 18.60 17.69 -27.66
C GLN A 369 18.93 16.96 -26.35
N LEU A 370 19.08 17.68 -25.24
CA LEU A 370 19.29 17.11 -23.91
C LEU A 370 18.09 16.29 -23.46
N ILE A 371 16.87 16.82 -23.60
CA ILE A 371 15.65 16.09 -23.24
C ILE A 371 15.52 14.82 -24.08
N SER A 372 15.77 14.91 -25.39
CA SER A 372 15.77 13.74 -26.27
C SER A 372 16.79 12.67 -25.83
N ALA A 373 18.04 13.06 -25.52
CA ALA A 373 19.08 12.13 -25.07
C ALA A 373 18.74 11.48 -23.72
N LEU A 374 18.19 12.24 -22.77
CA LEU A 374 17.78 11.76 -21.46
C LEU A 374 16.51 10.88 -21.49
N ASN A 375 15.71 11.00 -22.54
CA ASN A 375 14.53 10.17 -22.77
C ASN A 375 14.85 8.83 -23.47
N THR A 376 16.14 8.53 -23.73
CA THR A 376 16.54 7.24 -24.26
C THR A 376 16.58 6.17 -23.17
N PHE A 377 16.01 5.00 -23.44
CA PHE A 377 16.02 3.89 -22.50
C PHE A 377 17.23 2.97 -22.69
N LYS A 378 17.57 2.23 -21.63
CA LYS A 378 18.55 1.14 -21.68
C LYS A 378 18.03 0.04 -22.62
N LYS A 379 18.85 -0.34 -23.60
CA LYS A 379 18.48 -1.39 -24.56
C LYS A 379 18.58 -2.78 -23.91
N GLU A 380 17.82 -3.73 -24.43
CA GLU A 380 17.84 -5.11 -23.96
C GLU A 380 19.24 -5.72 -24.18
N GLY A 381 19.83 -6.29 -23.11
CA GLY A 381 21.19 -6.82 -23.13
C GLY A 381 22.32 -5.79 -22.93
N GLU A 382 22.03 -4.48 -22.89
CA GLU A 382 23.03 -3.44 -22.65
C GLU A 382 23.52 -3.48 -21.19
N LYS A 383 24.82 -3.27 -20.93
CA LYS A 383 25.30 -3.08 -19.55
C LYS A 383 25.03 -1.66 -19.09
N ILE A 384 24.84 -1.45 -17.78
CA ILE A 384 24.59 -0.11 -17.22
C ILE A 384 25.74 0.86 -17.53
N SER A 385 26.99 0.37 -17.50
CA SER A 385 28.17 1.17 -17.88
C SER A 385 28.12 1.68 -19.32
N ASP A 386 27.60 0.85 -20.23
CA ASP A 386 27.60 1.11 -21.66
C ASP A 386 26.43 2.02 -22.04
N TYR A 387 25.27 1.82 -21.39
CA TYR A 387 24.13 2.74 -21.43
C TYR A 387 24.54 4.16 -20.98
N ASN A 388 25.18 4.28 -19.81
CA ASN A 388 25.62 5.58 -19.30
C ASN A 388 26.64 6.25 -20.23
N LYS A 389 27.60 5.48 -20.77
CA LYS A 389 28.55 6.00 -21.76
C LYS A 389 27.85 6.51 -23.01
N ARG A 390 26.88 5.76 -23.54
CA ARG A 390 26.11 6.15 -24.73
C ARG A 390 25.32 7.44 -24.51
N VAL A 391 24.59 7.55 -23.40
CA VAL A 391 23.82 8.76 -23.07
C VAL A 391 24.76 9.97 -22.90
N ILE A 392 25.91 9.79 -22.25
CA ILE A 392 26.91 10.86 -22.10
C ILE A 392 27.54 11.25 -23.44
N GLU A 393 27.83 10.30 -24.34
CA GLU A 393 28.35 10.59 -25.67
C GLU A 393 27.32 11.29 -26.56
N GLU A 394 26.03 10.95 -26.45
CA GLU A 394 24.94 11.65 -27.12
C GLU A 394 24.80 13.09 -26.61
N ILE A 395 24.83 13.31 -25.29
CA ILE A 395 24.81 14.65 -24.69
C ILE A 395 26.02 15.49 -25.14
N LYS A 396 27.22 14.89 -25.22
CA LYS A 396 28.44 15.58 -25.66
C LYS A 396 28.43 15.97 -27.14
N LYS A 397 27.65 15.29 -27.98
CA LYS A 397 27.47 15.67 -29.40
C LYS A 397 26.50 16.84 -29.56
N SER A 398 25.67 17.08 -28.56
CA SER A 398 24.66 18.14 -28.52
C SER A 398 25.16 19.46 -27.96
N MET A 399 26.29 19.44 -27.21
CA MET A 399 27.01 20.63 -26.70
C MET A 399 28.01 21.16 -27.72
#